data_AF-A0A1Y4APT6-F1
#
_entry.id   AF-A0A1Y4APT6-F1
#
_cell.length_a   1.000
_cell.length_b   1.000
_cell.length_c   1.000
_cell.angle_alpha   90.00
_cell.angle_beta   90.00
_cell.angle_gamma   90.00
#
_symmetry.space_group_name_H-M   'P 1'
#
loop_
_entity.id
_entity.type
_entity.pdbx_description
1 polymer ?
#
loop_
_entity_poly.entity_id
_entity_poly.type
_entity_poly.pdbx_seq_one_letter_code
_entity_poly.pdbx_strand_id
1 'polypeptide(L)'
;GSYTLVAWNPAEGITVSGTTATVAPASGSQTTGTFIDNAPGWFFTHAEQVSIEKDTDYPFTAAMKQQVRELTLVVEPTGDAAGRITEIVAHLTGAAGTLDFATDTYGAASSVVLPFTKITEGDDAGKWKATVRLLGVTGTEQLLTGEIRYADGNPTPTTLESDLTEALAAFNTAKSEPMTLGGTLETPDEVEIQGATISGWEEIDNGEVDADL
;
A
#
# COMPACT_ATOMS: atom_id res chain seq x y z
N GLY A 1 26.72 -13.90 -27.63
CA GLY A 1 26.65 -14.27 -26.21
C GLY A 1 25.24 -14.13 -25.70
N SER A 2 24.92 -14.76 -24.56
CA SER A 2 23.66 -14.53 -23.83
C SER A 2 23.85 -13.38 -22.85
N TYR A 3 22.95 -12.41 -22.86
CA TYR A 3 22.99 -11.21 -22.01
C TYR A 3 21.62 -10.96 -21.40
N THR A 4 21.59 -10.32 -20.24
CA THR A 4 20.35 -9.79 -19.65
C THR A 4 20.32 -8.29 -19.88
N LEU A 5 19.35 -7.82 -20.65
CA LEU A 5 19.07 -6.39 -20.79
C LEU A 5 18.17 -5.98 -19.63
N VAL A 6 18.50 -4.85 -19.01
CA VAL A 6 17.71 -4.26 -17.93
C VAL A 6 17.54 -2.77 -18.19
N ALA A 7 16.34 -2.26 -17.94
CA ALA A 7 16.05 -0.84 -17.96
C ALA A 7 15.12 -0.50 -16.80
N TRP A 8 15.29 0.68 -16.23
CA TRP A 8 14.43 1.24 -15.20
C TRP A 8 14.43 2.77 -15.31
N ASN A 9 13.45 3.43 -14.68
CA ASN A 9 13.50 4.88 -14.42
C ASN A 9 13.96 5.17 -12.98
N PRO A 10 14.66 6.29 -12.74
CA PRO A 10 14.84 6.79 -11.38
C PRO A 10 13.48 7.04 -10.73
N ALA A 11 13.32 6.63 -9.47
CA ALA A 11 12.12 6.85 -8.68
C ALA A 11 12.51 7.27 -7.27
N GLU A 12 11.80 8.26 -6.71
CA GLU A 12 12.01 8.71 -5.34
C GLU A 12 11.75 7.56 -4.35
N GLY A 13 12.55 7.49 -3.28
CA GLY A 13 12.40 6.45 -2.27
C GLY A 13 12.74 5.04 -2.78
N ILE A 14 13.31 4.86 -3.99
CA ILE A 14 13.72 3.56 -4.52
C ILE A 14 15.18 3.60 -4.99
N THR A 15 15.95 2.58 -4.61
CA THR A 15 17.30 2.34 -5.12
C THR A 15 17.35 1.01 -5.86
N VAL A 16 18.23 0.90 -6.87
CA VAL A 16 18.39 -0.33 -7.66
C VAL A 16 19.84 -0.81 -7.60
N SER A 17 20.04 -2.08 -7.25
CA SER A 17 21.32 -2.79 -7.31
C SER A 17 21.16 -4.03 -8.19
N GLY A 18 21.74 -4.00 -9.39
CA GLY A 18 21.51 -5.04 -10.40
C GLY A 18 20.05 -5.02 -10.86
N THR A 19 19.30 -6.09 -10.54
CA THR A 19 17.86 -6.22 -10.81
C THR A 19 17.00 -6.08 -9.55
N THR A 20 17.61 -5.83 -8.39
CA THR A 20 16.89 -5.68 -7.13
C THR A 20 16.59 -4.20 -6.89
N ALA A 21 15.31 -3.86 -6.91
CA ALA A 21 14.79 -2.59 -6.42
C ALA A 21 14.51 -2.68 -4.91
N THR A 22 14.85 -1.62 -4.17
CA THR A 22 14.71 -1.53 -2.73
C THR A 22 14.06 -0.21 -2.35
N VAL A 23 12.94 -0.27 -1.63
CA VAL A 23 12.26 0.89 -1.06
C VAL A 23 13.07 1.41 0.13
N ALA A 24 13.17 2.73 0.24
CA ALA A 24 13.84 3.40 1.33
C ALA A 24 13.15 3.09 2.67
N PRO A 25 13.90 3.10 3.79
CA PRO A 25 13.28 3.05 5.10
C PRO A 25 12.37 4.26 5.31
N ALA A 26 11.33 4.09 6.14
CA ALA A 26 10.49 5.20 6.55
C ALA A 26 11.34 6.31 7.20
N SER A 27 11.00 7.58 6.91
CA SER A 27 11.68 8.74 7.50
C SER A 27 10.82 9.42 8.57
N GLY A 28 11.46 9.97 9.61
CA GLY A 28 10.81 10.70 10.72
C GLY A 28 10.69 9.92 12.03
N SER A 29 9.95 10.47 13.01
CA SER A 29 9.65 9.85 14.32
C SER A 29 8.72 8.62 14.22
N GLN A 30 8.42 8.19 12.99
CA GLN A 30 7.54 7.09 12.69
C GLN A 30 8.34 5.78 12.82
N THR A 31 8.29 5.24 14.04
CA THR A 31 8.26 3.80 14.38
C THR A 31 9.55 3.07 14.77
N THR A 32 9.37 2.16 15.73
CA THR A 32 10.23 1.03 16.09
C THR A 32 9.86 -0.18 15.22
N GLY A 33 10.80 -0.72 14.44
CA GLY A 33 10.57 -1.88 13.54
C GLY A 33 11.15 -1.68 12.13
N THR A 34 10.98 -2.64 11.22
CA THR A 34 11.39 -2.54 9.79
C THR A 34 10.28 -1.88 8.95
N PHE A 35 10.08 -0.58 9.16
CA PHE A 35 9.16 0.22 8.36
C PHE A 35 9.84 0.78 7.11
N ILE A 36 9.13 0.73 5.99
CA ILE A 36 9.56 1.31 4.72
C ILE A 36 8.70 2.54 4.39
N ASP A 37 9.21 3.35 3.47
CA ASP A 37 8.50 4.51 2.95
C ASP A 37 7.13 4.10 2.37
N ASN A 38 6.10 4.88 2.68
CA ASN A 38 4.72 4.63 2.26
C ASN A 38 4.33 5.42 1.00
N ALA A 39 5.24 6.23 0.46
CA ALA A 39 5.02 6.98 -0.77
C ALA A 39 6.21 6.92 -1.75
N PRO A 40 6.77 5.73 -2.06
CA PRO A 40 7.76 5.60 -3.11
C PRO A 40 7.23 6.15 -4.45
N GLY A 41 8.14 6.69 -5.25
CA GLY A 41 7.84 7.21 -6.58
C GLY A 41 7.42 6.11 -7.55
N TRP A 42 6.77 6.51 -8.65
CA TRP A 42 6.38 5.57 -9.71
C TRP A 42 7.61 4.93 -10.35
N PHE A 43 7.68 3.61 -10.23
CA PHE A 43 8.81 2.82 -10.68
C PHE A 43 8.39 1.87 -11.79
N PHE A 44 9.15 1.88 -12.87
CA PHE A 44 8.94 1.09 -14.07
C PHE A 44 10.21 0.34 -14.40
N THR A 45 10.07 -0.91 -14.80
CA THR A 45 11.21 -1.77 -15.11
C THR A 45 10.99 -2.59 -16.37
N HIS A 46 12.09 -3.02 -16.97
CA HIS A 46 12.13 -3.99 -18.03
C HIS A 46 13.34 -4.90 -17.81
N ALA A 47 13.15 -6.21 -17.99
CA ALA A 47 14.22 -7.19 -17.97
C ALA A 47 13.94 -8.27 -19.00
N GLU A 48 14.93 -8.56 -19.85
CA GLU A 48 14.82 -9.62 -20.86
C GLU A 48 16.17 -10.30 -21.10
N GLN A 49 16.13 -11.60 -21.41
CA GLN A 49 17.32 -12.32 -21.89
C GLN A 49 17.40 -12.24 -23.41
N VAL A 50 18.57 -11.86 -23.91
CA VAL A 50 18.85 -11.70 -25.34
C VAL A 50 20.08 -12.47 -25.76
N SER A 51 20.07 -12.94 -27.01
CA SER A 51 21.23 -13.53 -27.66
C SER A 51 21.77 -12.56 -28.70
N ILE A 52 23.02 -12.12 -28.50
CA ILE A 52 23.69 -11.17 -29.40
C ILE A 52 24.77 -11.91 -30.18
N GLU A 53 24.64 -11.95 -31.50
CA GLU A 53 25.67 -12.49 -32.38
C GLU A 53 26.80 -11.50 -32.61
N LYS A 54 27.96 -12.02 -32.99
CA LYS A 54 29.11 -11.19 -33.29
C LYS A 54 28.86 -10.43 -34.61
N ASP A 55 29.23 -9.15 -34.62
CA ASP A 55 29.20 -8.26 -35.79
C ASP A 55 27.78 -8.05 -36.38
N THR A 56 26.74 -8.15 -35.54
CA THR A 56 25.34 -7.92 -35.92
C THR A 56 24.70 -6.84 -35.05
N ASP A 57 24.00 -5.89 -35.68
CA ASP A 57 23.23 -4.86 -34.99
C ASP A 57 21.81 -5.36 -34.67
N TYR A 58 21.34 -5.11 -33.45
CA TYR A 58 19.99 -5.49 -32.99
C TYR A 58 19.22 -4.28 -32.43
N PRO A 59 18.02 -3.98 -32.95
CA PRO A 59 17.12 -3.06 -32.29
C PRO A 59 16.36 -3.75 -31.15
N PHE A 60 16.37 -3.16 -29.95
CA PHE A 60 15.58 -3.60 -28.81
C PHE A 60 14.60 -2.51 -28.39
N THR A 61 13.41 -2.93 -27.96
CA THR A 61 12.38 -2.03 -27.40
C THR A 61 12.03 -2.52 -26.01
N ALA A 62 12.39 -1.74 -25.00
CA ALA A 62 12.05 -2.04 -23.61
C ALA A 62 10.59 -1.69 -23.33
N ALA A 63 9.72 -2.69 -23.25
CA ALA A 63 8.35 -2.52 -22.76
C ALA A 63 8.39 -2.37 -21.23
N MET A 64 8.22 -1.13 -20.75
CA MET A 64 8.31 -0.79 -19.33
C MET A 64 7.07 -1.28 -18.56
N LYS A 65 7.27 -2.11 -17.54
CA LYS A 65 6.24 -2.60 -16.60
C LYS A 65 6.22 -1.72 -15.36
N GLN A 66 5.06 -1.18 -14.99
CA GLN A 66 4.88 -0.47 -13.72
C GLN A 66 4.97 -1.44 -12.54
N GLN A 67 5.77 -1.08 -11.54
CA GLN A 67 6.06 -1.91 -10.36
C GLN A 67 5.50 -1.33 -9.06
N VAL A 68 5.28 -0.02 -8.98
CA VAL A 68 4.61 0.60 -7.83
C VAL A 68 3.14 0.76 -8.14
N ARG A 69 2.27 0.43 -7.17
CA ARG A 69 0.82 0.61 -7.26
C ARG A 69 0.33 1.47 -6.10
N GLU A 70 -0.64 2.32 -6.37
CA GLU A 70 -1.33 3.10 -5.34
C GLU A 70 -2.45 2.27 -4.70
N LEU A 71 -2.51 2.32 -3.37
CA LEU A 71 -3.53 1.70 -2.53
C LEU A 71 -4.24 2.79 -1.75
N THR A 72 -5.56 2.87 -1.89
CA THR A 72 -6.42 3.69 -1.03
C THR A 72 -7.30 2.78 -0.19
N LEU A 73 -7.25 2.96 1.13
CA LEU A 73 -8.18 2.34 2.06
C LEU A 73 -9.20 3.37 2.50
N VAL A 74 -10.49 3.06 2.36
CA VAL A 74 -11.60 3.86 2.86
C VAL A 74 -12.33 3.05 3.92
N VAL A 75 -12.46 3.60 5.12
CA VAL A 75 -13.15 2.93 6.23
C VAL A 75 -14.34 3.76 6.66
N GLU A 76 -15.50 3.10 6.79
CA GLU A 76 -16.75 3.71 7.25
C GLU A 76 -16.96 3.38 8.73
N PRO A 77 -16.82 4.36 9.65
CA PRO A 77 -17.08 4.15 11.06
C PRO A 77 -18.57 3.95 11.33
N THR A 78 -18.89 2.89 12.08
CA THR A 78 -20.22 2.59 12.60
C THR A 78 -20.16 2.37 14.11
N GLY A 79 -21.32 2.31 14.76
CA GLY A 79 -21.43 2.18 16.22
C GLY A 79 -21.46 3.52 16.96
N ASP A 80 -21.59 3.46 18.28
CA ASP A 80 -21.86 4.65 19.11
C ASP A 80 -20.69 5.66 19.12
N ALA A 81 -19.45 5.18 19.07
CA ALA A 81 -18.25 6.02 19.12
C ALA A 81 -17.77 6.53 17.76
N ALA A 82 -18.43 6.17 16.65
CA ALA A 82 -18.08 6.56 15.28
C ALA A 82 -17.89 8.08 15.12
N GLY A 83 -18.84 8.86 15.66
CA GLY A 83 -18.81 10.32 15.61
C GLY A 83 -17.69 10.96 16.44
N ARG A 84 -17.10 10.19 17.38
CA ARG A 84 -16.08 10.66 18.33
C ARG A 84 -14.66 10.32 17.90
N ILE A 85 -14.43 9.57 16.82
CA ILE A 85 -13.08 9.28 16.34
C ILE A 85 -12.36 10.60 16.00
N THR A 86 -11.17 10.76 16.56
CA THR A 86 -10.27 11.91 16.35
C THR A 86 -9.00 11.55 15.60
N GLU A 87 -8.57 10.29 15.69
CA GLU A 87 -7.35 9.82 15.04
C GLU A 87 -7.43 8.30 14.82
N ILE A 88 -6.92 7.83 13.68
CA ILE A 88 -6.66 6.42 13.40
C ILE A 88 -5.17 6.30 13.12
N VAL A 89 -4.42 5.71 14.04
CA VAL A 89 -2.98 5.47 13.89
C VAL A 89 -2.80 4.01 13.51
N ALA A 90 -2.50 3.74 12.24
CA ALA A 90 -2.45 2.36 11.76
C ALA A 90 -1.26 2.11 10.81
N HIS A 91 -0.92 0.84 10.67
CA HIS A 91 0.08 0.36 9.73
C HIS A 91 -0.35 -0.96 9.10
N LEU A 92 0.12 -1.18 7.87
CA LEU A 92 -0.10 -2.41 7.12
C LEU A 92 1.19 -3.23 7.13
N THR A 93 1.10 -4.48 7.58
CA THR A 93 2.16 -5.49 7.42
C THR A 93 2.02 -6.20 6.07
N GLY A 94 3.08 -6.87 5.62
CA GLY A 94 3.05 -7.60 4.34
C GLY A 94 3.37 -6.73 3.11
N ALA A 95 3.85 -5.49 3.30
CA ALA A 95 4.36 -4.67 2.22
C ALA A 95 5.72 -5.18 1.74
N ALA A 96 5.96 -5.20 0.43
CA ALA A 96 7.24 -5.62 -0.12
C ALA A 96 8.25 -4.46 -0.10
N GLY A 97 9.34 -4.62 0.66
CA GLY A 97 10.45 -3.66 0.68
C GLY A 97 11.42 -3.81 -0.49
N THR A 98 11.43 -4.98 -1.15
CA THR A 98 12.29 -5.25 -2.30
C THR A 98 11.60 -6.07 -3.38
N LEU A 99 12.05 -5.89 -4.63
CA LEU A 99 11.63 -6.64 -5.81
C LEU A 99 12.84 -6.94 -6.69
N ASP A 100 13.10 -8.21 -6.99
CA ASP A 100 13.92 -8.59 -8.13
C ASP A 100 13.03 -8.61 -9.38
N PHE A 101 13.11 -7.55 -10.19
CA PHE A 101 12.24 -7.38 -11.36
C PHE A 101 12.63 -8.27 -12.55
N ALA A 102 13.78 -8.95 -12.50
CA ALA A 102 14.12 -9.95 -13.51
C ALA A 102 13.43 -11.30 -13.27
N THR A 103 13.13 -11.61 -12.00
CA THR A 103 12.50 -12.86 -11.59
C THR A 103 11.08 -12.67 -11.05
N ASP A 104 10.59 -11.42 -11.00
CA ASP A 104 9.31 -11.02 -10.41
C ASP A 104 9.14 -11.51 -8.96
N THR A 105 10.25 -11.52 -8.20
CA THR A 105 10.31 -12.07 -6.85
C THR A 105 10.44 -10.96 -5.80
N TYR A 106 9.52 -10.93 -4.84
CA TYR A 106 9.57 -10.01 -3.71
C TYR A 106 10.44 -10.53 -2.57
N GLY A 107 11.04 -9.62 -1.82
CA GLY A 107 11.74 -9.95 -0.58
C GLY A 107 10.81 -10.23 0.60
N ALA A 108 11.39 -10.16 1.80
CA ALA A 108 10.67 -10.31 3.05
C ALA A 108 9.64 -9.18 3.26
N ALA A 109 8.56 -9.52 3.95
CA ALA A 109 7.53 -8.57 4.34
C ALA A 109 8.09 -7.47 5.26
N SER A 110 7.65 -6.25 5.01
CA SER A 110 7.91 -5.04 5.79
C SER A 110 6.58 -4.40 6.18
N SER A 111 6.64 -3.32 6.97
CA SER A 111 5.47 -2.55 7.39
C SER A 111 5.47 -1.15 6.78
N VAL A 112 4.29 -0.60 6.53
CA VAL A 112 4.09 0.79 6.08
C VAL A 112 3.07 1.49 6.96
N VAL A 113 3.31 2.75 7.29
CA VAL A 113 2.33 3.57 8.01
C VAL A 113 1.20 4.00 7.08
N LEU A 114 -0.03 3.94 7.57
CA LEU A 114 -1.23 4.40 6.86
C LEU A 114 -1.71 5.72 7.46
N PRO A 115 -1.53 6.86 6.75
CA PRO A 115 -1.89 8.17 7.25
C PRO A 115 -3.39 8.43 7.07
N PHE A 116 -4.22 7.82 7.93
CA PHE A 116 -5.66 8.00 7.86
C PHE A 116 -6.06 9.46 8.13
N THR A 117 -6.96 9.97 7.28
CA THR A 117 -7.54 11.31 7.38
C THR A 117 -9.05 11.23 7.24
N LYS A 118 -9.78 12.03 8.02
CA LYS A 118 -11.24 12.08 7.94
C LYS A 118 -11.68 12.80 6.67
N ILE A 119 -12.62 12.22 5.94
CA ILE A 119 -13.30 12.85 4.82
C ILE A 119 -14.37 13.78 5.39
N THR A 120 -14.30 15.07 5.05
CA THR A 120 -15.16 16.11 5.64
C THR A 120 -16.32 16.54 4.76
N GLU A 121 -16.28 16.22 3.47
CA GLU A 121 -17.23 16.69 2.46
C GLU A 121 -17.46 15.61 1.39
N GLY A 122 -18.55 15.75 0.63
CA GLY A 122 -18.95 14.79 -0.41
C GLY A 122 -19.76 13.60 0.13
N ASP A 123 -20.03 12.64 -0.74
CA ASP A 123 -20.86 11.46 -0.43
C ASP A 123 -20.20 10.54 0.62
N ASP A 124 -18.87 10.60 0.73
CA ASP A 124 -18.08 9.85 1.72
C ASP A 124 -17.80 10.66 3.01
N ALA A 125 -18.45 11.81 3.21
CA ALA A 125 -18.26 12.61 4.43
C ALA A 125 -18.53 11.78 5.69
N GLY A 126 -17.58 11.79 6.63
CA GLY A 126 -17.62 10.98 7.86
C GLY A 126 -16.78 9.71 7.79
N LYS A 127 -16.45 9.21 6.60
CA LYS A 127 -15.50 8.11 6.40
C LYS A 127 -14.06 8.57 6.64
N TRP A 128 -13.13 7.62 6.75
CA TRP A 128 -11.70 7.88 6.87
C TRP A 128 -10.95 7.24 5.72
N LYS A 129 -9.93 7.92 5.19
CA LYS A 129 -9.12 7.42 4.09
C LYS A 129 -7.63 7.48 4.37
N ALA A 130 -6.90 6.48 3.90
CA ALA A 130 -5.44 6.47 3.81
C ALA A 130 -5.03 6.08 2.40
N THR A 131 -4.17 6.88 1.77
CA THR A 131 -3.60 6.59 0.44
C THR A 131 -2.10 6.43 0.58
N VAL A 132 -1.58 5.32 0.06
CA VAL A 132 -0.15 4.98 0.05
C VAL A 132 0.24 4.39 -1.30
N ARG A 133 1.54 4.30 -1.57
CA ARG A 133 2.07 3.59 -2.72
C ARG A 133 2.97 2.46 -2.25
N LEU A 134 2.84 1.30 -2.87
CA LEU A 134 3.59 0.11 -2.49
C LEU A 134 4.30 -0.46 -3.71
N LEU A 135 5.53 -0.92 -3.51
CA LEU A 135 6.25 -1.72 -4.51
C LEU A 135 5.55 -3.07 -4.75
N GLY A 136 4.75 -3.54 -3.80
CA GLY A 136 3.98 -4.78 -3.88
C GLY A 136 3.55 -5.25 -2.49
N VAL A 137 2.82 -6.35 -2.46
CA VAL A 137 2.54 -7.13 -1.23
C VAL A 137 3.25 -8.47 -1.27
N THR A 138 3.65 -9.00 -0.12
CA THR A 138 4.39 -10.25 0.03
C THR A 138 4.12 -10.87 1.40
N GLY A 139 4.50 -12.14 1.58
CA GLY A 139 4.19 -12.92 2.77
C GLY A 139 2.81 -13.56 2.70
N THR A 140 2.41 -14.20 3.80
CA THR A 140 1.15 -14.96 3.88
C THR A 140 -0.03 -14.14 4.39
N GLU A 141 0.23 -13.03 5.07
CA GLU A 141 -0.79 -12.19 5.70
C GLU A 141 -0.48 -10.71 5.45
N GLN A 142 -1.53 -9.93 5.21
CA GLN A 142 -1.49 -8.47 5.12
C GLN A 142 -2.42 -7.89 6.20
N LEU A 143 -1.86 -7.58 7.37
CA LEU A 143 -2.64 -7.16 8.53
C LEU A 143 -2.56 -5.65 8.72
N LEU A 144 -3.73 -5.02 8.80
CA LEU A 144 -3.89 -3.67 9.28
C LEU A 144 -3.98 -3.69 10.79
N THR A 145 -3.01 -3.06 11.46
CA THR A 145 -2.99 -2.97 12.92
C THR A 145 -2.74 -1.54 13.39
N GLY A 146 -3.30 -1.19 14.53
CA GLY A 146 -3.21 0.19 15.01
C GLY A 146 -3.97 0.49 16.30
N GLU A 147 -4.21 1.77 16.49
CA GLU A 147 -4.98 2.34 17.59
C GLU A 147 -5.94 3.40 17.04
N ILE A 148 -7.15 3.44 17.58
CA ILE A 148 -8.14 4.49 17.32
C ILE A 148 -8.27 5.33 18.57
N ARG A 149 -8.24 6.66 18.40
CA ARG A 149 -8.39 7.63 19.49
C ARG A 149 -9.68 8.41 19.34
N TYR A 150 -10.29 8.69 20.48
CA TYR A 150 -11.61 9.30 20.56
C TYR A 150 -11.56 10.65 21.27
N ALA A 151 -12.50 11.52 20.93
CA ALA A 151 -12.70 12.82 21.57
C ALA A 151 -12.90 12.64 23.07
N ASP A 152 -12.30 13.53 23.85
CA ASP A 152 -12.32 13.53 25.32
C ASP A 152 -11.82 12.22 25.96
N GLY A 153 -11.16 11.34 25.19
CA GLY A 153 -10.75 10.01 25.65
C GLY A 153 -11.93 9.10 25.97
N ASN A 154 -13.09 9.30 25.33
CA ASN A 154 -14.29 8.49 25.54
C ASN A 154 -14.82 7.86 24.23
N PRO A 155 -14.63 6.55 24.01
CA PRO A 155 -13.98 5.58 24.90
C PRO A 155 -12.45 5.79 24.96
N THR A 156 -11.78 5.05 25.87
CA THR A 156 -10.31 4.98 25.86
C THR A 156 -9.81 4.47 24.51
N PRO A 157 -8.56 4.76 24.10
CA PRO A 157 -8.03 4.28 22.83
C PRO A 157 -8.22 2.77 22.66
N THR A 158 -8.65 2.36 21.47
CA THR A 158 -8.96 0.96 21.16
C THR A 158 -7.98 0.43 20.14
N THR A 159 -7.57 -0.83 20.30
CA THR A 159 -6.78 -1.53 19.29
C THR A 159 -7.60 -1.70 18.02
N LEU A 160 -6.93 -1.55 16.88
CA LEU A 160 -7.45 -1.88 15.56
C LEU A 160 -6.70 -3.09 15.03
N GLU A 161 -7.44 -4.08 14.56
CA GLU A 161 -6.89 -5.24 13.84
C GLU A 161 -7.85 -5.63 12.71
N SER A 162 -7.31 -5.86 11.52
CA SER A 162 -8.07 -6.30 10.37
C SER A 162 -7.18 -7.00 9.34
N ASP A 163 -7.70 -8.04 8.71
CA ASP A 163 -7.00 -8.82 7.69
C ASP A 163 -7.42 -8.37 6.28
N LEU A 164 -6.45 -7.95 5.47
CA LEU A 164 -6.64 -7.54 4.08
C LEU A 164 -6.11 -8.57 3.07
N THR A 165 -5.66 -9.75 3.52
CA THR A 165 -4.97 -10.74 2.69
C THR A 165 -5.78 -11.15 1.47
N GLU A 166 -7.08 -11.44 1.65
CA GLU A 166 -7.97 -11.81 0.54
C GLU A 166 -8.21 -10.63 -0.41
N ALA A 167 -8.48 -9.44 0.12
CA ALA A 167 -8.74 -8.24 -0.66
C ALA A 167 -7.51 -7.77 -1.46
N LEU A 168 -6.30 -8.03 -0.95
CA LEU A 168 -5.03 -7.68 -1.59
C LEU A 168 -4.45 -8.80 -2.48
N ALA A 169 -5.15 -9.92 -2.65
CA ALA A 169 -4.65 -11.06 -3.43
C ALA A 169 -4.28 -10.68 -4.89
N ALA A 170 -5.00 -9.73 -5.48
CA ALA A 170 -4.75 -9.22 -6.83
C ALA A 170 -3.87 -7.95 -6.87
N PHE A 171 -3.32 -7.50 -5.74
CA PHE A 171 -2.59 -6.22 -5.67
C PHE A 171 -1.42 -6.17 -6.66
N ASN A 172 -0.67 -7.27 -6.80
CA ASN A 172 0.55 -7.34 -7.60
C ASN A 172 0.34 -7.52 -9.12
N THR A 173 -0.87 -7.81 -9.61
CA THR A 173 -1.10 -8.20 -11.01
C THR A 173 -1.48 -7.03 -11.93
N ALA A 174 -2.25 -6.06 -11.45
CA ALA A 174 -2.77 -4.93 -12.24
C ALA A 174 -2.25 -3.58 -11.72
N LYS A 175 -0.92 -3.44 -11.62
CA LYS A 175 -0.30 -2.29 -10.93
C LYS A 175 -0.45 -0.94 -11.63
N SER A 176 -0.86 -0.92 -12.89
CA SER A 176 -1.17 0.31 -13.63
C SER A 176 -2.46 0.98 -13.17
N GLU A 177 -3.34 0.25 -12.51
CA GLU A 177 -4.62 0.76 -12.01
C GLU A 177 -4.51 0.96 -10.49
N PRO A 178 -4.94 2.11 -9.94
CA PRO A 178 -5.02 2.27 -8.49
C PRO A 178 -5.99 1.23 -7.91
N MET A 179 -5.75 0.80 -6.67
CA MET A 179 -6.69 -0.08 -5.95
C MET A 179 -7.31 0.70 -4.81
N THR A 180 -8.64 0.72 -4.74
CA THR A 180 -9.38 1.31 -3.61
C THR A 180 -10.18 0.22 -2.90
N LEU A 181 -9.96 0.06 -1.60
CA LEU A 181 -10.67 -0.90 -0.76
C LEU A 181 -11.55 -0.17 0.24
N GLY A 182 -12.84 -0.51 0.27
CA GLY A 182 -13.81 -0.04 1.26
C GLY A 182 -13.98 -1.08 2.38
N GLY A 183 -14.07 -0.65 3.63
CA GLY A 183 -14.34 -1.53 4.76
C GLY A 183 -15.22 -0.87 5.83
N THR A 184 -15.96 -1.66 6.60
CA THR A 184 -16.78 -1.16 7.71
C THR A 184 -15.98 -1.24 9.01
N LEU A 185 -15.78 -0.10 9.66
CA LEU A 185 -15.12 0.02 10.96
C LEU A 185 -16.17 0.01 12.08
N GLU A 186 -16.26 -1.07 12.83
CA GLU A 186 -17.15 -1.15 14.00
C GLU A 186 -16.45 -0.58 15.23
N THR A 187 -16.99 0.51 15.78
CA THR A 187 -16.51 1.08 17.04
C THR A 187 -17.21 0.41 18.23
N PRO A 188 -16.52 0.23 19.37
CA PRO A 188 -17.14 -0.39 20.54
C PRO A 188 -18.25 0.49 21.12
N ASP A 189 -19.26 -0.17 21.68
CA ASP A 189 -20.27 0.48 22.51
C ASP A 189 -19.67 0.95 23.84
N GLU A 190 -20.26 1.98 24.48
CA GLU A 190 -19.77 2.53 25.76
C GLU A 190 -19.60 1.49 26.90
N VAL A 191 -20.22 0.32 26.76
CA VAL A 191 -20.23 -0.75 27.77
C VAL A 191 -19.25 -1.88 27.43
N GLU A 192 -18.76 -1.95 26.19
CA GLU A 192 -17.91 -3.05 25.71
C GLU A 192 -16.42 -2.67 25.71
N ILE A 193 -15.59 -3.52 26.30
CA ILE A 193 -14.11 -3.41 26.30
C ILE A 193 -13.53 -4.13 25.06
N GLN A 194 -14.31 -4.27 23.98
CA GLN A 194 -13.82 -4.91 22.77
C GLN A 194 -13.03 -3.89 21.93
N GLY A 195 -12.01 -4.39 21.22
CA GLY A 195 -11.27 -3.58 20.24
C GLY A 195 -12.16 -3.21 19.04
N ALA A 196 -11.70 -2.25 18.24
CA ALA A 196 -12.38 -1.93 17.00
C ALA A 196 -11.95 -2.89 15.89
N THR A 197 -12.89 -3.33 15.07
CA THR A 197 -12.63 -4.26 13.96
C THR A 197 -13.02 -3.60 12.64
N ILE A 198 -12.26 -3.92 11.58
CA ILE A 198 -12.70 -3.61 10.22
C ILE A 198 -13.04 -4.91 9.52
N SER A 199 -14.22 -4.94 8.92
CA SER A 199 -14.72 -6.09 8.17
C SER A 199 -15.26 -5.68 6.79
N GLY A 200 -15.47 -6.68 5.94
CA GLY A 200 -16.10 -6.47 4.63
C GLY A 200 -15.23 -5.69 3.64
N TRP A 201 -13.91 -5.92 3.65
CA TRP A 201 -13.04 -5.32 2.65
C TRP A 201 -13.47 -5.72 1.24
N GLU A 202 -13.84 -4.73 0.43
CA GLU A 202 -14.23 -4.90 -0.97
C GLU A 202 -13.56 -3.85 -1.84
N GLU A 203 -13.22 -4.22 -3.07
CA GLU A 203 -12.74 -3.24 -4.05
C GLU A 203 -13.92 -2.37 -4.48
N ILE A 204 -13.76 -1.06 -4.30
CA ILE A 204 -14.77 -0.07 -4.66
C ILE A 204 -14.30 0.73 -5.87
N ASP A 205 -15.18 0.87 -6.87
CA ASP A 205 -14.94 1.76 -8.00
C ASP A 205 -15.24 3.19 -7.54
N ASN A 206 -14.17 3.95 -7.29
CA ASN A 206 -14.32 5.30 -6.73
C ASN A 206 -14.62 6.37 -7.78
N GLY A 207 -15.02 5.96 -8.99
CA GLY A 207 -15.23 6.86 -10.11
C GLY A 207 -13.92 7.50 -10.56
N GLU A 208 -13.81 7.74 -11.85
CA GLU A 208 -12.69 8.45 -12.45
C GLU A 208 -12.56 9.84 -11.79
N VAL A 209 -11.56 10.05 -10.94
CA VAL A 209 -11.07 11.40 -10.66
C VAL A 209 -10.34 11.83 -11.93
N ASP A 210 -11.08 12.43 -12.85
CA ASP A 210 -10.54 13.17 -13.98
C ASP A 210 -9.50 14.15 -13.43
N ALA A 211 -8.23 13.81 -13.58
CA ALA A 211 -7.12 14.72 -13.39
C ALA A 211 -7.04 15.62 -14.63
N ASP A 212 -8.01 16.52 -14.78
CA ASP A 212 -7.97 17.58 -15.78
C ASP A 212 -8.08 18.94 -15.07
N LEU A 213 -6.91 19.50 -14.72
CA LEU A 213 -6.69 20.92 -14.43
C LEU A 213 -5.31 21.36 -14.91
#